data_AF-A0A6I5VMC1-F1
#
_entry.id   AF-A0A6I5VMC1-F1
#
_cell.length_a   1.000
_cell.length_b   1.000
_cell.length_c   1.000
_cell.angle_alpha   90.00
_cell.angle_beta   90.00
_cell.angle_gamma   90.00
#
_symmetry.space_group_name_H-M   'P 1'
#
loop_
_entity.id
_entity.type
_entity.pdbx_description
1 polymer ?
#
loop_
_entity_poly.entity_id
_entity_poly.type
_entity_poly.pdbx_seq_one_letter_code
_entity_poly.pdbx_strand_id
1 'polypeptide(L)'
;MTRGVARLPATPPARRSRVIAVRILITGAGGNIGRGLTERLLAEGQHQLVLSDVVRPNGLDERVEFHQLDVQIGAGLETAARDCDALVHLPA
;
A
#
# COMPACT_ATOMS: atom_id res chain seq x y z
N MET A 1 -6.47 51.76 -35.74
CA MET A 1 -6.25 50.31 -35.97
C MET A 1 -5.83 49.69 -34.64
N THR A 2 -6.74 49.05 -33.90
CA THR A 2 -6.51 48.48 -32.57
C THR A 2 -6.27 46.97 -32.66
N ARG A 3 -5.12 46.49 -32.15
CA ARG A 3 -4.77 45.05 -32.13
C ARG A 3 -5.60 44.33 -31.06
N GLY A 4 -6.34 43.29 -31.48
CA GLY A 4 -7.06 42.38 -30.57
C GLY A 4 -6.10 41.47 -29.80
N VAL A 5 -6.29 41.38 -28.49
CA VAL A 5 -5.56 40.46 -27.61
C VAL A 5 -6.26 39.11 -27.65
N ALA A 6 -5.59 38.08 -28.17
CA ALA A 6 -6.11 36.73 -28.19
C ALA A 6 -6.16 36.15 -26.76
N ARG A 7 -7.34 35.71 -26.34
CA ARG A 7 -7.56 35.04 -25.06
C ARG A 7 -7.11 33.58 -25.18
N LEU A 8 -6.16 33.14 -24.34
CA LEU A 8 -5.75 31.74 -24.28
C LEU A 8 -6.91 30.87 -23.74
N PRO A 9 -7.08 29.63 -24.25
CA PRO A 9 -8.10 28.72 -23.75
C PRO A 9 -7.78 28.30 -22.32
N ALA A 10 -8.81 28.21 -21.48
CA ALA A 10 -8.66 27.75 -20.11
C ALA A 10 -8.30 26.26 -20.08
N THR A 11 -7.25 25.91 -19.36
CA THR A 11 -6.83 24.52 -19.12
C THR A 11 -7.97 23.78 -18.40
N PRO A 12 -8.40 22.60 -18.86
CA PRO A 12 -9.40 21.82 -18.15
C PRO A 12 -8.88 21.44 -16.74
N PRO A 13 -9.74 21.45 -15.71
CA PRO A 13 -9.32 21.07 -14.36
C PRO A 13 -8.82 19.62 -14.37
N ALA A 14 -7.66 19.39 -13.74
CA ALA A 14 -7.11 18.05 -13.58
C ALA A 14 -8.16 17.14 -12.94
N ARG A 15 -8.49 16.04 -13.63
CA ARG A 15 -9.46 15.05 -13.16
C ARG A 15 -8.94 14.50 -11.84
N ARG A 16 -9.57 14.86 -10.71
CA ARG A 16 -9.26 14.24 -9.42
C ARG A 16 -9.55 12.75 -9.55
N SER A 17 -8.50 11.93 -9.70
CA SER A 17 -8.62 10.49 -9.57
C SER A 17 -9.17 10.21 -8.17
N ARG A 18 -10.30 9.52 -8.06
CA ARG A 18 -10.69 8.90 -6.79
C ARG A 18 -9.50 8.03 -6.37
N VAL A 19 -8.88 8.35 -5.24
CA VAL A 19 -7.93 7.44 -4.62
C VAL A 19 -8.76 6.27 -4.13
N ILE A 20 -8.65 5.14 -4.81
CA ILE A 20 -9.22 3.88 -4.32
C ILE A 20 -8.23 3.37 -3.28
N ALA A 21 -8.71 3.16 -2.06
CA ALA A 21 -7.89 2.57 -1.01
C ALA A 21 -7.48 1.16 -1.45
N VAL A 22 -6.17 0.91 -1.52
CA VAL A 22 -5.59 -0.37 -1.94
C VAL A 22 -5.36 -1.23 -0.71
N ARG A 23 -5.78 -2.50 -0.75
CA ARG A 23 -5.46 -3.50 0.27
C ARG A 23 -4.20 -4.27 -0.13
N ILE A 24 -3.13 -4.12 0.64
CA ILE A 24 -1.79 -4.57 0.28
C ILE A 24 -1.34 -5.65 1.27
N LEU A 25 -0.98 -6.84 0.76
CA LEU A 25 -0.24 -7.84 1.52
C LEU A 25 1.26 -7.58 1.41
N ILE A 26 1.95 -7.46 2.55
CA ILE A 26 3.41 -7.38 2.63
C ILE A 26 3.90 -8.65 3.32
N THR A 27 4.63 -9.50 2.60
CA THR A 27 5.35 -10.65 3.19
C THR A 27 6.76 -10.25 3.58
N GLY A 28 7.33 -10.85 4.63
CA GLY A 28 8.59 -10.38 5.22
C GLY A 28 8.47 -9.01 5.88
N ALA A 29 7.27 -8.68 6.39
CA ALA A 29 6.93 -7.37 6.94
C ALA A 29 7.73 -7.01 8.21
N GLY A 30 8.23 -8.01 8.93
CA GLY A 30 9.06 -7.85 10.12
C GLY A 30 10.53 -7.58 9.83
N GLY A 31 10.99 -7.70 8.59
CA GLY A 31 12.35 -7.35 8.15
C GLY A 31 12.58 -5.84 8.04
N ASN A 32 13.83 -5.44 7.78
CA ASN A 32 14.21 -4.02 7.69
C ASN A 32 13.40 -3.26 6.62
N ILE A 33 13.28 -3.83 5.42
CA ILE A 33 12.52 -3.24 4.31
C ILE A 33 11.02 -3.26 4.63
N GLY A 34 10.52 -4.37 5.18
CA GLY A 34 9.11 -4.55 5.52
C GLY A 34 8.62 -3.50 6.54
N ARG A 35 9.40 -3.24 7.58
CA ARG A 35 9.08 -2.22 8.60
C ARG A 35 9.03 -0.83 7.99
N GLY A 36 10.08 -0.43 7.26
CA GLY A 36 10.14 0.90 6.64
C GLY A 36 9.03 1.13 5.60
N LEU A 37 8.68 0.09 4.82
CA LEU A 37 7.57 0.15 3.88
C LEU A 37 6.22 0.28 4.61
N THR A 38 6.02 -0.49 5.67
CA THR A 38 4.79 -0.44 6.50
C THR A 38 4.59 0.94 7.10
N GLU A 39 5.61 1.49 7.75
CA GLU A 39 5.57 2.83 8.36
C GLU A 39 5.22 3.91 7.32
N ARG A 40 5.84 3.85 6.15
CA ARG A 40 5.57 4.79 5.06
C ARG A 40 4.13 4.70 4.56
N LEU A 41 3.64 3.49 4.26
CA LEU A 41 2.28 3.31 3.74
C LEU A 41 1.21 3.68 4.78
N LEU A 42 1.47 3.42 6.07
CA LEU A 42 0.60 3.87 7.17
C LEU A 42 0.57 5.40 7.31
N ALA A 43 1.69 6.08 7.07
CA ALA A 43 1.77 7.54 7.09
C ALA A 43 1.03 8.19 5.91
N GLU A 44 0.95 7.51 4.76
CA GLU A 44 0.14 7.95 3.62
C GLU A 44 -1.37 7.86 3.91
N GLY A 45 -1.79 6.92 4.77
CA GLY A 45 -3.15 6.85 5.33
C GLY A 45 -4.25 6.46 4.33
N GLN A 46 -3.88 6.05 3.12
CA GLN A 46 -4.79 5.71 2.02
C GLN A 46 -4.94 4.20 1.81
N HIS A 47 -4.10 3.38 2.45
CA HIS A 47 -3.99 1.95 2.21
C HIS A 47 -4.43 1.12 3.41
N GLN A 48 -4.99 -0.05 3.14
CA GLN A 48 -5.21 -1.10 4.15
C GLN A 48 -4.06 -2.08 4.07
N LEU A 49 -3.40 -2.35 5.19
CA LEU A 49 -2.22 -3.21 5.21
C LEU A 49 -2.51 -4.54 5.88
N VAL A 50 -2.10 -5.60 5.18
CA VAL A 50 -1.98 -6.95 5.70
C VAL A 50 -0.51 -7.27 5.75
N LEU A 51 -0.03 -7.66 6.91
CA LEU A 51 1.37 -7.96 7.15
C LEU A 51 1.53 -9.45 7.39
N SER A 52 2.61 -10.00 6.88
CA SER A 52 3.00 -11.38 7.10
C SER A 52 4.48 -11.49 7.38
N ASP A 53 4.82 -12.28 8.40
CA ASP A 53 6.18 -12.69 8.71
C ASP A 53 6.16 -13.98 9.55
N VAL A 54 7.30 -14.67 9.64
CA VAL A 54 7.48 -15.86 10.49
C VAL A 54 7.43 -15.49 11.98
N VAL A 55 7.84 -14.27 12.32
CA VAL A 55 7.81 -13.72 13.68
C VAL A 55 6.97 -12.46 13.73
N ARG A 56 6.02 -12.40 14.66
CA ARG A 56 5.21 -11.19 14.90
C ARG A 56 6.09 -10.03 15.39
N PRO A 57 6.12 -8.88 14.69
CA PRO A 57 6.81 -7.71 15.20
C PRO A 57 6.13 -7.16 16.46
N ASN A 58 6.94 -6.59 17.37
CA ASN A 58 6.41 -5.87 18.53
C ASN A 58 5.87 -4.49 18.11
N GLY A 59 4.85 -3.99 18.82
CA GLY A 59 4.36 -2.62 18.62
C GLY A 59 3.68 -2.38 17.28
N LEU A 60 3.07 -3.41 16.68
CA LEU A 60 2.27 -3.24 15.47
C LEU A 60 1.14 -2.21 15.69
N ASP A 61 0.95 -1.37 14.69
CA ASP A 61 -0.15 -0.41 14.64
C ASP A 61 -1.50 -1.15 14.65
N GLU A 62 -2.49 -0.64 15.36
CA GLU A 62 -3.82 -1.26 15.44
C GLU A 62 -4.56 -1.29 14.10
N ARG A 63 -4.14 -0.46 13.13
CA ARG A 63 -4.70 -0.39 11.79
C ARG A 63 -4.27 -1.55 10.88
N VAL A 64 -3.27 -2.35 11.28
CA VAL A 64 -2.77 -3.45 10.44
C VAL A 64 -3.36 -4.80 10.82
N GLU A 65 -3.64 -5.60 9.81
CA GLU A 65 -3.91 -7.03 9.96
C GLU A 65 -2.58 -7.79 9.93
N PHE A 66 -2.37 -8.78 10.81
CA PHE A 66 -1.13 -9.56 10.84
C PHE A 66 -1.39 -11.07 10.78
N HIS A 67 -0.71 -11.74 9.85
CA HIS A 67 -0.69 -13.20 9.70
C HIS A 67 0.71 -13.73 9.98
N GLN A 68 0.85 -14.54 11.03
CA GLN A 68 2.10 -15.26 11.28
C GLN A 68 2.18 -16.46 10.33
N LEU A 69 3.09 -16.43 9.36
CA LEU A 69 3.25 -17.52 8.40
C LEU A 69 4.66 -17.60 7.84
N ASP A 70 5.03 -18.80 7.40
CA ASP A 70 6.22 -19.06 6.60
C ASP A 70 5.82 -19.25 5.13
N VAL A 71 6.32 -18.37 4.26
CA VAL A 71 6.04 -18.42 2.83
C VAL A 71 6.59 -19.67 2.14
N GLN A 72 7.60 -20.33 2.71
CA GLN A 72 8.15 -21.59 2.18
C GLN A 72 7.20 -22.77 2.41
N ILE A 73 6.44 -22.72 3.51
CA ILE A 73 5.41 -23.71 3.83
C ILE A 73 4.11 -23.37 3.06
N GLY A 74 3.83 -22.08 2.86
CA GLY A 74 2.68 -21.59 2.11
C GLY A 74 1.34 -21.68 2.86
N ALA A 75 1.28 -22.40 3.99
CA ALA A 75 0.09 -22.52 4.81
C ALA A 75 -0.39 -21.14 5.30
N GLY A 76 -1.65 -20.80 5.00
CA GLY A 76 -2.27 -19.53 5.39
C GLY A 76 -2.02 -18.36 4.43
N LEU A 77 -1.16 -18.52 3.41
CA LEU A 77 -0.88 -17.45 2.44
C LEU A 77 -2.12 -17.06 1.63
N GLU A 78 -2.95 -18.04 1.24
CA GLU A 78 -4.22 -17.79 0.54
C GLU A 78 -5.18 -16.96 1.39
N THR A 79 -5.22 -17.21 2.70
CA THR A 79 -6.04 -16.43 3.64
C THR A 79 -5.52 -15.01 3.77
N ALA A 80 -4.20 -14.84 3.93
CA ALA A 80 -3.58 -13.52 4.02
C ALA A 80 -3.76 -12.69 2.74
N ALA A 81 -3.69 -13.33 1.57
CA ALA A 81 -3.81 -12.68 0.26
C ALA A 81 -5.25 -12.44 -0.18
N ARG A 82 -6.23 -13.03 0.51
CA ARG A 82 -7.65 -12.91 0.16
C ARG A 82 -8.05 -11.44 0.13
N ASP A 83 -8.68 -11.02 -0.96
CA ASP A 83 -9.15 -9.64 -1.20
C ASP A 83 -8.05 -8.57 -1.16
N CYS A 84 -6.77 -8.95 -1.27
CA CYS A 84 -5.70 -8.00 -1.54
C CYS A 84 -5.71 -7.59 -3.02
N ASP A 85 -5.53 -6.30 -3.27
CA ASP A 85 -5.32 -5.75 -4.60
C ASP A 85 -3.87 -5.89 -5.07
N ALA A 86 -2.94 -5.95 -4.10
CA ALA A 86 -1.51 -6.06 -4.36
C ALA A 86 -0.80 -6.94 -3.32
N LEU A 87 0.26 -7.60 -3.76
CA LEU A 87 1.18 -8.38 -2.92
C LEU A 87 2.60 -7.86 -3.14
N VAL A 88 3.28 -7.51 -2.04
CA VAL A 88 4.69 -7.14 -2.01
C VAL A 88 5.47 -8.26 -1.33
N HIS A 89 6.37 -8.87 -2.08
CA HIS A 89 7.22 -9.97 -1.61
C HIS A 89 8.61 -9.46 -1.29
N LEU A 90 8.97 -9.47 0.00
CA LEU A 90 10.27 -9.01 0.49
C LEU A 90 11.22 -10.08 1.04
N PRO A 91 10.80 -11.30 1.44
CA PRO A 91 11.77 -12.32 1.84
C PRO A 91 12.58 -12.79 0.62
N ALA A 92 13.80 -13.23 0.88
CA ALA A 92 14.74 -13.76 -0.11
C ALA A 92 15.42 -15.02 0.44
#